data_AF-A0A7X8VGB8-F1
#
_entry.id   AF-A0A7X8VGB8-F1
#
_cell.length_a   1.000
_cell.length_b   1.000
_cell.length_c   1.000
_cell.angle_alpha   90.00
_cell.angle_beta   90.00
_cell.angle_gamma   90.00
#
_symmetry.space_group_name_H-M   'P 1'
#
loop_
_entity.id
_entity.type
_entity.pdbx_description
1 polymer ?
#
loop_
_entity_poly.entity_id
_entity_poly.type
_entity_poly.pdbx_seq_one_letter_code
_entity_poly.pdbx_strand_id
1 'polypeptide(L)'
;MRKLSKYMNGYWLFAILCPIMMILEVVADVAIPRLMGDTINRGVLEGAISVVNRNGWIMMAAAAFGMFMGSVSTWFGAKASQGFGKNLRTAVFAKIQQFSFANLDELSIPSLITRITNDVNRLSLTSQMLMRMAVRAPVMFIMAVIMALSINAQLSLIFAVAAPVL
;
A
#
# COMPACT_ATOMS: atom_id res chain seq x y z
N MET A 1 -10.96 -13.69 -8.51
CA MET A 1 -9.56 -13.68 -8.03
C MET A 1 -9.06 -15.02 -7.44
N ARG A 2 -9.89 -15.85 -6.79
CA ARG A 2 -9.44 -17.15 -6.21
C ARG A 2 -8.74 -18.13 -7.18
N LYS A 3 -9.05 -18.12 -8.48
CA LYS A 3 -8.36 -18.95 -9.48
C LYS A 3 -7.00 -18.38 -9.92
N LEU A 4 -6.81 -17.07 -9.78
CA LEU A 4 -5.59 -16.37 -10.18
C LEU A 4 -4.53 -16.38 -9.07
N SER A 5 -4.92 -16.53 -7.80
CA SER A 5 -3.96 -16.62 -6.67
C SER A 5 -3.00 -17.80 -6.80
N LYS A 6 -3.34 -18.82 -7.59
CA LYS A 6 -2.45 -19.96 -7.89
C LYS A 6 -1.17 -19.53 -8.62
N TYR A 7 -1.20 -18.42 -9.36
CA TYR A 7 -0.04 -17.88 -10.09
C TYR A 7 0.87 -17.00 -9.21
N MET A 8 0.47 -16.72 -7.96
CA MET A 8 1.35 -16.14 -6.93
C MET A 8 2.25 -17.17 -6.25
N ASN A 9 2.12 -18.47 -6.57
CA ASN A 9 2.98 -19.51 -6.00
C ASN A 9 4.46 -19.19 -6.27
N GLY A 10 5.24 -19.11 -5.19
CA GLY A 10 6.65 -18.69 -5.17
C GLY A 10 6.89 -17.27 -4.66
N TYR A 11 5.89 -16.37 -4.70
CA TYR A 11 6.02 -14.97 -4.26
C TYR A 11 5.10 -14.60 -3.09
N TRP A 12 4.45 -15.59 -2.48
CA TRP A 12 3.53 -15.40 -1.34
C TRP A 12 4.19 -14.72 -0.13
N LEU A 13 5.48 -15.00 0.11
CA LEU A 13 6.23 -14.38 1.20
C LEU A 13 6.34 -12.86 0.99
N PHE A 14 6.66 -12.42 -0.22
CA PHE A 14 6.73 -11.00 -0.57
C PHE A 14 5.35 -10.31 -0.56
N ALA A 15 4.31 -11.05 -0.92
CA ALA A 15 2.93 -10.59 -0.85
C ALA A 15 2.45 -10.32 0.59
N ILE A 16 2.97 -11.06 1.58
CA ILE A 16 2.67 -10.86 3.00
C ILE A 16 3.61 -9.83 3.65
N LEU A 17 4.88 -9.81 3.25
CA LEU A 17 5.84 -8.82 3.76
C LEU A 17 5.49 -7.38 3.35
N CYS A 18 4.99 -7.18 2.13
CA CYS A 18 4.58 -5.86 1.63
C CYS A 18 3.58 -5.14 2.55
N PRO A 19 2.42 -5.73 2.93
CA PRO A 19 1.46 -5.08 3.81
C PRO A 19 1.97 -4.91 5.24
N ILE A 20 2.80 -5.82 5.75
CA ILE A 20 3.41 -5.66 7.09
C ILE A 20 4.31 -4.41 7.12
N MET A 21 5.18 -4.26 6.13
CA MET A 21 6.05 -3.08 6.01
C MET A 21 5.26 -1.79 5.81
N MET A 22 4.14 -1.87 5.07
CA MET A 22 3.22 -0.73 4.89
C MET A 22 2.56 -0.31 6.21
N ILE A 23 2.18 -1.26 7.07
CA ILE A 23 1.60 -0.93 8.39
C ILE A 23 2.63 -0.18 9.23
N LEU A 24 3.89 -0.61 9.22
CA LEU A 24 4.98 0.07 9.94
C LEU A 24 5.23 1.49 9.42
N GLU A 25 5.17 1.69 8.09
CA GLU A 25 5.24 3.02 7.47
C GLU A 25 4.10 3.93 7.98
N VAL A 26 2.85 3.45 7.94
CA VAL A 26 1.69 4.23 8.38
C VAL A 26 1.75 4.59 9.87
N VAL A 27 2.24 3.67 10.72
CA VAL A 27 2.42 3.96 12.16
C VAL A 27 3.46 5.07 12.37
N ALA A 28 4.55 5.08 11.58
CA ALA A 28 5.54 6.15 11.64
C ALA A 28 4.97 7.50 11.18
N ASP A 29 4.19 7.51 10.09
CA ASP A 29 3.51 8.71 9.58
C ASP A 29 2.57 9.32 10.63
N VAL A 30 1.78 8.46 11.31
CA VAL A 30 0.82 8.87 12.33
C VAL A 30 1.51 9.32 13.63
N ALA A 31 2.72 8.86 13.92
CA ALA A 31 3.47 9.33 15.08
C ALA A 31 3.91 10.81 14.95
N ILE A 32 4.13 11.31 13.72
CA ILE A 32 4.63 12.67 13.47
C ILE A 32 3.67 13.76 14.02
N PRO A 33 2.35 13.75 13.71
CA PRO A 33 1.43 14.74 14.27
C PRO A 33 1.34 14.69 15.80
N ARG A 34 1.60 13.54 16.43
CA ARG A 34 1.55 13.39 17.89
C ARG A 34 2.73 14.11 18.53
N LEU A 35 3.92 13.90 17.96
CA LEU A 35 5.15 14.58 18.35
C LEU A 35 5.04 16.08 18.08
N MET A 36 4.39 16.48 16.98
CA MET A 36 4.12 17.88 16.67
C MET A 36 3.23 18.53 17.74
N GLY A 37 2.15 17.87 18.15
CA GLY A 37 1.29 18.36 19.25
C GLY A 37 2.03 18.52 20.58
N ASP A 38 2.85 17.54 20.96
CA ASP A 38 3.67 17.60 22.18
C ASP A 38 4.72 18.72 22.11
N THR A 39 5.31 18.94 20.93
CA THR A 39 6.29 20.01 20.69
C THR A 39 5.66 21.40 20.85
N ILE A 40 4.42 21.59 20.39
CA ILE A 40 3.71 22.86 20.58
C ILE A 40 3.35 23.04 22.07
N ASN A 41 2.72 22.03 22.67
CA ASN A 41 2.15 22.13 24.01
C ASN A 41 3.20 22.22 25.12
N ARG A 42 4.30 21.45 25.02
CA ARG A 42 5.34 21.36 26.05
C ARG A 42 6.68 21.98 25.65
N GLY A 43 6.87 22.26 24.37
CA GLY A 43 8.08 22.92 23.88
C GLY A 43 7.85 24.42 23.76
N VAL A 44 6.98 24.81 22.83
CA VAL A 44 6.80 26.22 22.45
C VAL A 44 6.07 27.02 23.54
N LEU A 45 4.97 26.49 24.08
CA LEU A 45 4.19 27.20 25.11
C LEU A 45 4.94 27.31 26.45
N GLU A 46 5.77 26.34 26.81
CA GLU A 46 6.56 26.33 28.05
C GLU A 46 7.96 26.95 27.88
N GLY A 47 8.35 27.35 26.66
CA GLY A 47 9.68 27.91 26.36
C GLY A 47 10.84 26.91 26.42
N ALA A 48 10.56 25.61 26.48
CA ALA A 48 11.55 24.54 26.59
C ALA A 48 12.14 24.14 25.23
N ILE A 49 13.12 24.91 24.74
CA ILE A 49 13.81 24.67 23.45
C ILE A 49 14.48 23.28 23.38
N SER A 50 14.91 22.73 24.53
CA SER A 50 15.48 21.38 24.61
C SER A 50 14.49 20.29 24.18
N VAL A 51 13.21 20.43 24.54
CA VAL A 51 12.12 19.52 24.14
C VAL A 51 11.85 19.64 22.65
N VAL A 52 11.86 20.86 22.12
CA VAL A 52 11.68 21.13 20.68
C VAL A 52 12.79 20.47 19.86
N ASN A 53 14.06 20.66 20.24
CA ASN A 53 15.19 20.08 19.51
C ASN A 53 15.17 18.55 19.58
N ARG A 54 14.90 17.98 20.76
CA ARG A 54 14.80 16.52 20.94
C ARG A 54 13.66 15.92 20.11
N ASN A 55 12.46 16.51 20.17
CA ASN A 55 11.32 16.05 19.39
C ASN A 55 11.56 16.23 17.89
N GLY A 56 12.21 17.32 17.46
CA GLY A 56 12.61 17.53 16.07
C GLY A 56 13.50 16.41 15.53
N TRP A 57 14.54 16.00 16.27
CA TRP A 57 15.37 14.86 15.89
C TRP A 57 14.60 13.53 15.85
N ILE A 58 13.68 13.32 16.80
CA ILE A 58 12.81 12.13 16.79
C ILE A 58 11.88 12.13 15.57
N MET A 59 11.32 13.28 15.20
CA MET A 59 10.49 13.43 14.00
C MET A 59 11.27 13.16 12.71
N MET A 60 12.51 13.65 12.61
CA MET A 60 13.39 13.34 11.48
C MET A 60 13.71 11.85 11.40
N ALA A 61 14.03 11.21 12.53
CA ALA A 61 14.29 9.78 12.59
C ALA A 61 13.04 8.96 12.20
N ALA A 62 11.85 9.35 12.67
CA ALA A 62 10.59 8.72 12.32
C ALA A 62 10.27 8.86 10.83
N ALA A 63 10.49 10.04 10.24
CA ALA A 63 10.31 10.26 8.81
C ALA A 63 11.29 9.42 7.96
N ALA A 64 12.56 9.37 8.35
CA ALA A 64 13.55 8.53 7.67
C ALA A 64 13.19 7.03 7.77
N PHE A 65 12.72 6.59 8.94
CA PHE A 65 12.26 5.22 9.15
C PHE A 65 11.01 4.90 8.31
N GLY A 66 10.02 5.79 8.29
CA GLY A 66 8.81 5.66 7.46
C GLY A 66 9.17 5.58 5.97
N MET A 67 10.05 6.46 5.49
CA MET A 67 10.53 6.45 4.10
C MET A 67 11.25 5.14 3.74
N PHE A 68 12.08 4.62 4.64
CA PHE A 68 12.76 3.34 4.44
C PHE A 68 11.76 2.19 4.35
N MET A 69 10.83 2.09 5.32
CA MET A 69 9.81 1.03 5.34
C MET A 69 8.89 1.09 4.13
N GLY A 70 8.50 2.29 3.69
CA GLY A 70 7.67 2.46 2.50
C GLY A 70 8.39 2.12 1.20
N SER A 71 9.68 2.42 1.11
CA SER A 71 10.51 2.01 -0.03
C SER A 71 10.65 0.49 -0.11
N VAL A 72 10.91 -0.16 1.04
CA VAL A 72 11.01 -1.62 1.15
C VAL A 72 9.66 -2.29 0.84
N SER A 73 8.55 -1.75 1.35
CA SER A 73 7.20 -2.23 1.03
C SER A 73 6.92 -2.16 -0.48
N THR A 74 7.31 -1.05 -1.12
CA THR A 74 7.13 -0.86 -2.57
C THR A 74 7.95 -1.86 -3.37
N TRP A 75 9.18 -2.12 -2.95
CA TRP A 75 10.04 -3.12 -3.59
C TRP A 75 9.46 -4.54 -3.47
N PHE A 76 8.98 -4.93 -2.29
CA PHE A 76 8.32 -6.23 -2.10
C PHE A 76 7.04 -6.37 -2.91
N GLY A 77 6.20 -5.33 -2.93
CA GLY A 77 4.97 -5.30 -3.73
C GLY A 77 5.24 -5.40 -5.23
N ALA A 78 6.26 -4.67 -5.72
CA ALA A 78 6.70 -4.76 -7.12
C ALA A 78 7.21 -6.16 -7.46
N LYS A 79 8.04 -6.76 -6.60
CA LYS A 79 8.59 -8.11 -6.83
C LYS A 79 7.50 -9.19 -6.84
N ALA A 80 6.53 -9.09 -5.94
CA ALA A 80 5.39 -10.01 -5.90
C ALA A 80 4.48 -9.87 -7.14
N SER A 81 4.16 -8.64 -7.53
CA SER A 81 3.32 -8.35 -8.69
C SER A 81 3.97 -8.77 -10.02
N GLN A 82 5.25 -8.45 -10.21
CA GLN A 82 5.98 -8.81 -11.43
C GLN A 82 6.20 -10.33 -11.52
N GLY A 83 6.47 -10.99 -10.38
CA GLY A 83 6.53 -12.46 -10.31
C GLY A 83 5.21 -13.13 -10.70
N PHE A 84 4.09 -12.60 -10.20
CA PHE A 84 2.74 -13.02 -10.61
C PHE A 84 2.51 -12.80 -12.11
N GLY A 85 2.86 -11.63 -12.64
CA GLY A 85 2.74 -11.29 -14.06
C GLY A 85 3.55 -12.22 -14.96
N LYS A 86 4.78 -12.57 -14.56
CA LYS A 86 5.61 -13.55 -15.26
C LYS A 86 4.93 -14.92 -15.35
N ASN A 87 4.48 -15.45 -14.22
CA ASN A 87 3.82 -16.77 -14.16
C ASN A 87 2.53 -16.79 -14.99
N LEU A 88 1.74 -15.72 -14.91
CA LEU A 88 0.52 -15.58 -15.67
C LEU A 88 0.80 -15.52 -17.18
N ARG A 89 1.81 -14.75 -17.60
CA ARG A 89 2.21 -14.64 -19.00
C ARG A 89 2.64 -16.00 -19.56
N THR A 90 3.45 -16.75 -18.82
CA THR A 90 3.90 -18.08 -19.23
C THR A 90 2.74 -19.06 -19.37
N ALA A 91 1.78 -19.04 -18.43
CA ALA A 91 0.62 -19.92 -18.48
C ALA A 91 -0.33 -19.58 -19.65
N VAL A 92 -0.55 -18.28 -19.91
CA VAL A 92 -1.34 -17.81 -21.05
C VAL A 92 -0.65 -18.20 -22.36
N PHE A 93 0.65 -17.99 -22.48
CA PHE A 93 1.41 -18.36 -23.67
C PHE A 93 1.34 -19.87 -23.97
N ALA A 94 1.56 -20.71 -22.95
CA ALA A 94 1.46 -22.16 -23.08
C ALA A 94 0.05 -22.61 -23.50
N LYS A 95 -1.00 -21.90 -23.07
CA LYS A 95 -2.38 -22.21 -23.46
C LYS A 95 -2.67 -21.84 -24.91
N ILE A 96 -2.16 -20.69 -25.37
CA ILE A 96 -2.30 -20.24 -26.76
C ILE A 96 -1.63 -21.21 -27.72
N GLN A 97 -0.47 -21.77 -27.35
CA GLN A 97 0.22 -22.78 -28.16
C GLN A 97 -0.57 -24.09 -28.36
N GLN A 98 -1.56 -24.38 -27.50
CA GLN A 98 -2.41 -25.57 -27.60
C GLN A 98 -3.71 -25.32 -28.38
N PHE A 99 -3.94 -24.10 -28.89
CA PHE A 99 -5.15 -23.78 -29.65
C PHE A 99 -5.07 -24.34 -31.07
N SER A 100 -6.15 -25.00 -31.50
CA SER A 100 -6.35 -25.37 -32.90
C SER A 100 -6.73 -24.14 -33.74
N PHE A 101 -6.58 -24.24 -35.07
CA PHE A 101 -6.93 -23.16 -36.00
C PHE A 101 -8.37 -22.64 -35.83
N ALA A 102 -9.34 -23.52 -35.54
CA ALA A 102 -10.73 -23.11 -35.25
C ALA A 102 -10.87 -22.21 -34.01
N ASN A 103 -10.03 -22.40 -32.98
CA ASN A 103 -10.02 -21.55 -31.79
C ASN A 103 -9.33 -20.19 -32.05
N LEU A 104 -8.41 -20.14 -33.02
CA LEU A 104 -7.73 -18.91 -33.42
C LEU A 104 -8.64 -18.01 -34.27
N ASP A 105 -9.51 -18.61 -35.09
CA ASP A 105 -10.51 -17.89 -35.87
C ASP A 105 -11.59 -17.24 -34.98
N GLU A 106 -11.99 -17.91 -33.89
CA GLU A 106 -12.98 -17.37 -32.94
C GLU A 106 -12.42 -16.22 -32.07
N LEU A 107 -11.16 -16.34 -31.62
CA LEU A 107 -10.55 -15.39 -30.70
C LEU A 107 -9.77 -14.26 -31.38
N SER A 108 -9.43 -14.39 -32.66
CA SER A 108 -8.60 -13.46 -33.45
C SER A 108 -7.19 -13.23 -32.88
N ILE A 109 -6.16 -13.32 -33.74
CA ILE A 109 -4.76 -13.12 -33.35
C ILE A 109 -4.50 -11.76 -32.65
N PRO A 110 -5.11 -10.62 -33.08
CA PRO A 110 -4.94 -9.34 -32.40
C PRO A 110 -5.46 -9.32 -30.95
N SER A 111 -6.57 -10.01 -30.67
CA SER A 111 -7.09 -10.11 -29.29
C SER A 111 -6.16 -10.92 -28.40
N LEU A 112 -5.58 -12.00 -28.93
CA LEU A 112 -4.63 -12.84 -28.20
C LEU A 112 -3.36 -12.05 -27.81
N ILE A 113 -2.87 -11.20 -28.70
CA ILE A 113 -1.72 -10.31 -28.44
C ILE A 113 -2.06 -9.30 -27.34
N THR A 114 -3.23 -8.68 -27.39
CA THR A 114 -3.64 -7.72 -26.35
C THR A 114 -3.87 -8.39 -24.99
N ARG A 115 -4.38 -9.63 -24.95
CA ARG A 115 -4.54 -10.40 -23.70
C ARG A 115 -3.21 -10.78 -23.05
N ILE A 116 -2.22 -11.22 -23.82
CA ILE A 116 -0.91 -11.60 -23.26
C ILE A 116 -0.06 -10.40 -22.80
N THR A 117 -0.33 -9.21 -23.36
CA THR A 117 0.38 -7.97 -23.04
C THR A 117 -0.42 -7.12 -22.05
N ASN A 118 -1.49 -6.48 -22.52
CA ASN A 118 -2.26 -5.49 -21.78
C ASN A 118 -2.98 -6.10 -20.58
N ASP A 119 -3.67 -7.23 -20.73
CA ASP A 119 -4.44 -7.79 -19.61
C ASP A 119 -3.52 -8.34 -18.53
N VAL A 120 -2.44 -9.03 -18.90
CA VAL A 120 -1.41 -9.49 -17.94
C VAL A 120 -0.77 -8.31 -17.21
N ASN A 121 -0.45 -7.22 -17.91
CA ASN A 121 0.11 -6.02 -17.29
C ASN A 121 -0.89 -5.33 -16.35
N ARG A 122 -2.14 -5.19 -16.77
CA ARG A 122 -3.22 -4.64 -15.93
C ARG A 122 -3.41 -5.48 -14.68
N LEU A 123 -3.48 -6.80 -14.80
CA LEU A 123 -3.60 -7.70 -13.65
C LEU A 123 -2.40 -7.64 -12.72
N SER A 124 -1.19 -7.45 -13.25
CA SER A 124 0.02 -7.25 -12.44
C SER A 124 -0.05 -5.92 -11.69
N LEU A 125 -0.38 -4.81 -12.35
CA LEU A 125 -0.55 -3.52 -11.69
C LEU A 125 -1.66 -3.55 -10.64
N THR A 126 -2.81 -4.16 -10.95
CA THR A 126 -3.90 -4.34 -9.99
C THR A 126 -3.47 -5.17 -8.79
N SER A 127 -2.66 -6.23 -8.97
CA SER A 127 -2.16 -7.01 -7.83
C SER A 127 -1.22 -6.19 -6.95
N GLN A 128 -0.38 -5.34 -7.53
CA GLN A 128 0.47 -4.39 -6.80
C GLN A 128 -0.35 -3.38 -6.01
N MET A 129 -1.38 -2.79 -6.64
CA MET A 129 -2.28 -1.84 -6.00
C MET A 129 -3.08 -2.49 -4.87
N LEU A 130 -3.59 -3.71 -5.05
CA LEU A 130 -4.30 -4.44 -4.01
C LEU A 130 -3.40 -4.71 -2.80
N MET A 131 -2.13 -5.04 -3.00
CA MET A 131 -1.21 -5.27 -1.88
C MET A 131 -0.86 -3.99 -1.11
N ARG A 132 -0.72 -2.83 -1.79
CA ARG A 132 -0.41 -1.54 -1.14
C ARG A 132 -1.66 -0.77 -0.72
N MET A 133 -2.44 -0.28 -1.68
CA MET A 133 -3.51 0.68 -1.45
C MET A 133 -4.65 0.07 -0.63
N ALA A 134 -5.00 -1.19 -0.87
CA ALA A 134 -6.09 -1.83 -0.14
C ALA A 134 -5.77 -2.04 1.35
N VAL A 135 -4.49 -2.04 1.74
CA VAL A 135 -4.06 -2.10 3.14
C VAL A 135 -3.79 -0.71 3.70
N ARG A 136 -3.09 0.15 2.95
CA ARG A 136 -2.73 1.49 3.39
C ARG A 136 -3.95 2.34 3.75
N ALA A 137 -4.96 2.38 2.87
CA ALA A 137 -6.13 3.23 3.07
C ALA A 137 -6.90 2.89 4.36
N PRO A 138 -7.32 1.64 4.61
CA PRO A 138 -8.02 1.30 5.85
C PRO A 138 -7.13 1.42 7.09
N VAL A 139 -5.85 1.06 7.02
CA VAL A 139 -4.95 1.18 8.18
C VAL A 139 -4.73 2.65 8.54
N MET A 140 -4.51 3.51 7.55
CA MET A 140 -4.38 4.95 7.75
C MET A 140 -5.66 5.55 8.32
N PHE A 141 -6.82 5.16 7.80
CA PHE A 141 -8.11 5.61 8.32
C PHE A 141 -8.29 5.21 9.80
N ILE A 142 -8.07 3.94 10.13
CA ILE A 142 -8.19 3.44 11.50
C ILE A 142 -7.22 4.17 12.44
N MET A 143 -5.94 4.30 12.05
CA MET A 143 -4.93 4.97 12.87
C MET A 143 -5.22 6.46 13.05
N ALA A 144 -5.68 7.15 12.01
CA ALA A 144 -6.06 8.55 12.07
C ALA A 144 -7.27 8.76 13.01
N VAL A 145 -8.29 7.91 12.92
CA VAL A 145 -9.47 7.96 13.80
C VAL A 145 -9.07 7.71 15.26
N ILE A 146 -8.27 6.67 15.53
CA ILE A 146 -7.77 6.39 16.88
C ILE A 146 -7.01 7.59 17.44
N MET A 147 -6.16 8.19 16.61
CA MET A 147 -5.34 9.31 17.04
C MET A 147 -6.16 10.58 17.27
N ALA A 148 -7.12 10.89 16.40
CA ALA A 148 -8.03 12.01 16.59
C ALA A 148 -8.79 11.87 17.92
N LEU A 149 -9.36 10.69 18.19
CA LEU A 149 -10.05 10.38 19.44
C LEU A 149 -9.14 10.51 20.66
N SER A 150 -7.85 10.16 20.53
CA SER A 150 -6.86 10.28 21.61
C SER A 150 -6.49 11.72 21.96
N ILE A 151 -6.57 12.64 20.99
CA ILE A 151 -6.26 14.07 21.18
C ILE A 151 -7.47 14.78 21.80
N ASN A 152 -8.65 14.64 21.18
CA ASN A 152 -9.88 15.20 21.72
C ASN A 152 -11.11 14.45 21.14
N ALA A 153 -11.82 13.72 22.00
CA ALA A 153 -12.98 12.94 21.60
C ALA A 153 -14.16 13.80 21.14
N GLN A 154 -14.36 14.99 21.72
CA GLN A 154 -15.45 15.90 21.34
C GLN A 154 -15.19 16.53 19.97
N LEU A 155 -13.97 17.01 19.71
CA LEU A 155 -13.62 17.58 18.41
C LEU A 155 -13.69 16.54 17.28
N SER A 156 -13.29 15.30 17.59
CA SER A 156 -13.35 14.18 16.65
C SER A 156 -14.79 13.80 16.25
N LEU A 157 -15.72 13.83 17.19
CA LEU A 157 -17.15 13.59 16.92
C LEU A 157 -17.74 14.65 15.98
N ILE A 158 -17.35 15.91 16.16
CA ILE A 158 -17.76 17.01 15.26
C ILE A 158 -17.23 16.77 13.85
N PHE A 159 -15.96 16.40 13.69
CA PHE A 159 -15.38 16.06 12.39
C PHE A 159 -16.02 14.83 11.74
N ALA A 160 -16.36 13.80 12.53
CA ALA A 160 -17.00 12.59 12.02
C ALA A 160 -18.42 12.85 11.47
N VAL A 161 -19.14 13.82 12.04
CA VAL A 161 -20.46 14.25 11.56
C VAL A 161 -20.36 15.26 10.42
N ALA A 162 -19.34 16.12 10.41
CA ALA A 162 -19.15 17.13 9.37
C ALA A 162 -18.60 16.56 8.05
N ALA A 163 -17.70 15.58 8.11
CA ALA A 163 -17.03 15.04 6.92
C ALA A 163 -17.96 14.37 5.88
N PRO A 164 -19.05 13.66 6.25
CA PRO A 164 -20.02 13.13 5.29
C PRO A 164 -20.97 14.19 4.69
N VAL A 165 -21.06 15.37 5.32
CA VAL A 165 -21.98 16.44 4.92
C VAL A 165 -21.31 17.43 3.94
N LEU A 166 -19.97 17.48 3.93
CA LEU A 166 -19.12 18.23 3.00
C LEU A 166 -18.82 17.42 1.73
#